data_AF-A0A1V5ZYH4-F1
#
_entry.id   AF-A0A1V5ZYH4-F1
#
_cell.length_a   1.000
_cell.length_b   1.000
_cell.length_c   1.000
_cell.angle_alpha   90.00
_cell.angle_beta   90.00
_cell.angle_gamma   90.00
#
_symmetry.space_group_name_H-M   'P 1'
#
loop_
_entity.id
_entity.type
_entity.pdbx_description
1 polymer ?
#
loop_
_entity_poly.entity_id
_entity_poly.type
_entity_poly.pdbx_seq_one_letter_code
_entity_poly.pdbx_strand_id
1 'polypeptide(L)'
;MNKTINFISYNKCKAMTFIEILIACLLMVVVFIIGWTISNSFTGVKKVRNYENAVFLANQAIEAIRAARSQEIGSDKDKAGNTLISDFSSGKDTYDQNYDGFTPSVEIGGVIYNRKVSVENVDSMNADINTGLKVIRVNVSWKAHEDGTPIEFEVVTAHCDLW
;
A
#
# COMPACT_ATOMS: atom_id res chain seq x y z
N MET A 1 -29.33 -73.64 -35.75
CA MET A 1 -28.31 -73.19 -34.78
C MET A 1 -27.56 -72.03 -35.42
N ASN A 2 -28.03 -70.78 -35.23
CA ASN A 2 -27.48 -69.58 -35.89
C ASN A 2 -26.35 -69.00 -35.03
N LYS A 3 -25.15 -68.89 -35.60
CA LYS A 3 -24.01 -68.17 -34.99
C LYS A 3 -24.08 -66.70 -35.39
N THR A 4 -24.42 -65.84 -34.43
CA THR A 4 -24.22 -64.38 -34.52
C THR A 4 -22.74 -64.08 -34.27
N ILE A 5 -22.04 -63.61 -35.29
CA ILE A 5 -20.66 -63.12 -35.18
C ILE A 5 -20.74 -61.65 -34.80
N ASN A 6 -20.44 -61.34 -33.54
CA ASN A 6 -20.29 -59.96 -33.08
C ASN A 6 -18.95 -59.41 -33.58
N PHE A 7 -18.99 -58.48 -34.53
CA PHE A 7 -17.83 -57.68 -34.89
C PHE A 7 -17.55 -56.70 -33.75
N ILE A 8 -16.51 -56.98 -32.96
CA ILE A 8 -15.94 -56.03 -32.01
C ILE A 8 -15.31 -54.91 -32.83
N SER A 9 -16.00 -53.77 -32.89
CA SER A 9 -15.47 -52.54 -33.46
C SER A 9 -14.29 -52.07 -32.60
N TYR A 10 -13.08 -52.34 -33.07
CA TYR A 10 -11.88 -51.72 -32.51
C TYR A 10 -11.93 -50.23 -32.81
N ASN A 11 -12.10 -49.40 -31.77
CA ASN A 11 -11.83 -47.97 -31.86
C ASN A 11 -10.39 -47.80 -32.36
N LYS A 12 -10.22 -47.37 -33.62
CA LYS A 12 -8.92 -47.00 -34.16
C LYS A 12 -8.39 -45.83 -33.34
N CYS A 13 -7.39 -46.09 -32.49
CA CYS A 13 -6.51 -45.03 -31.99
C CYS A 13 -5.87 -44.37 -33.21
N LYS A 14 -6.40 -43.23 -33.66
CA LYS A 14 -5.71 -42.39 -34.64
C LYS A 14 -4.47 -41.84 -33.96
N ALA A 15 -3.29 -42.24 -34.42
CA ALA A 15 -2.04 -41.63 -34.00
C ALA A 15 -2.06 -40.15 -34.42
N MET A 16 -1.76 -39.25 -33.48
CA MET A 16 -1.69 -37.82 -33.74
C MET A 16 -0.55 -37.55 -34.74
N THR A 17 -0.84 -36.83 -35.81
CA THR A 17 0.15 -36.51 -36.84
C THR A 17 1.17 -35.51 -36.32
N PHE A 18 2.39 -35.56 -36.84
CA PHE A 18 3.47 -34.64 -36.44
C PHE A 18 3.06 -33.16 -36.57
N ILE A 19 2.27 -32.82 -37.59
CA ILE A 19 1.75 -31.47 -37.83
C ILE A 19 0.78 -31.05 -36.71
N GLU A 20 -0.11 -31.93 -36.27
CA GLU A 20 -1.05 -31.63 -35.17
C GLU A 20 -0.30 -31.37 -33.86
N ILE A 21 0.78 -32.10 -33.58
CA ILE A 21 1.64 -31.87 -32.42
C ILE A 21 2.33 -30.51 -32.52
N LEU A 22 2.83 -30.16 -33.70
CA LEU A 22 3.51 -28.88 -33.93
C LEU A 22 2.55 -27.70 -33.71
N ILE A 23 1.33 -27.79 -34.25
CA ILE A 23 0.27 -26.80 -34.03
C ILE A 23 -0.09 -26.71 -32.55
N ALA A 24 -0.26 -27.85 -31.86
CA ALA A 24 -0.58 -27.86 -30.43
C ALA A 24 0.52 -27.21 -29.57
N CYS A 25 1.79 -27.50 -29.86
CA CYS A 25 2.92 -26.85 -29.18
C CYS A 25 2.94 -25.34 -29.42
N LEU A 26 2.68 -24.91 -30.67
CA LEU A 26 2.67 -23.50 -31.03
C LEU A 26 1.52 -22.75 -30.33
N LEU A 27 0.33 -23.36 -30.27
CA LEU A 27 -0.80 -22.82 -29.51
C LEU A 27 -0.49 -22.76 -28.00
N MET A 28 0.15 -23.78 -27.45
CA MET A 28 0.54 -23.79 -26.03
C MET A 28 1.51 -22.65 -25.72
N VAL A 29 2.50 -22.39 -26.57
CA VAL A 29 3.44 -21.26 -26.41
C VAL A 29 2.70 -19.93 -26.42
N VAL A 30 1.75 -19.73 -27.35
CA VAL A 30 0.97 -18.49 -27.42
C VAL A 30 0.14 -18.29 -26.14
N VAL A 31 -0.56 -19.32 -25.68
CA VAL A 31 -1.35 -19.25 -24.44
C VAL A 31 -0.45 -18.97 -23.23
N PHE A 32 0.74 -19.58 -23.18
CA PHE A 32 1.71 -19.35 -22.12
C PHE A 32 2.20 -17.90 -22.09
N ILE A 33 2.54 -17.32 -23.25
CA ILE A 33 2.98 -15.92 -23.33
C ILE A 33 1.89 -14.96 -22.86
N ILE A 34 0.63 -15.19 -23.27
CA ILE A 34 -0.50 -14.36 -22.84
C ILE A 34 -0.70 -14.49 -21.32
N GLY A 35 -0.71 -15.71 -20.79
CA GLY A 35 -0.84 -15.96 -19.36
C GLY A 35 0.27 -15.30 -18.55
N TRP A 36 1.52 -15.40 -19.02
CA TRP A 36 2.67 -14.76 -18.41
C TRP A 36 2.56 -13.22 -18.41
N THR A 37 2.15 -12.64 -19.53
CA THR A 37 1.99 -11.18 -19.68
C THR A 37 0.90 -10.65 -18.75
N ILE A 38 -0.24 -11.35 -18.66
CA ILE A 38 -1.33 -11.01 -17.74
C ILE A 38 -0.86 -11.09 -16.28
N SER A 39 -0.13 -12.15 -15.92
CA SER A 39 0.42 -12.32 -14.57
C SER A 39 1.32 -11.14 -14.17
N ASN A 40 2.21 -10.70 -15.05
CA ASN A 40 3.10 -9.56 -14.77
C ASN A 40 2.35 -8.24 -14.65
N SER A 41 1.29 -8.04 -15.43
CA SER A 41 0.43 -6.85 -15.32
C SER A 41 -0.26 -6.76 -13.96
N PHE A 42 -0.69 -7.89 -13.37
CA PHE A 42 -1.28 -7.89 -12.03
C PHE A 42 -0.30 -7.48 -10.93
N THR A 43 0.98 -7.83 -11.05
CA THR A 43 2.02 -7.37 -10.12
C THR A 43 2.19 -5.85 -10.19
N GLY A 44 2.15 -5.26 -11.38
CA GLY A 44 2.16 -3.82 -11.57
C GLY A 44 0.99 -3.11 -10.87
N VAL A 45 -0.23 -3.64 -11.05
CA VAL A 45 -1.44 -3.10 -10.40
C VAL A 45 -1.34 -3.13 -8.87
N LYS A 46 -0.81 -4.23 -8.29
CA LYS A 46 -0.61 -4.32 -6.84
C LYS A 46 0.37 -3.25 -6.32
N LYS A 47 1.46 -3.00 -7.03
CA LYS A 47 2.44 -1.96 -6.66
C LYS A 47 1.79 -0.58 -6.69
N VAL A 48 1.09 -0.22 -7.77
CA VAL A 48 0.38 1.06 -7.89
C VAL A 48 -0.62 1.25 -6.76
N ARG A 49 -1.49 0.25 -6.52
CA ARG A 49 -2.47 0.29 -5.43
C ARG A 49 -1.83 0.49 -4.06
N ASN A 50 -0.67 -0.14 -3.81
CA ASN A 50 0.01 0.02 -2.53
C ASN A 50 0.57 1.44 -2.35
N TYR A 51 1.07 2.07 -3.43
CA TYR A 51 1.46 3.47 -3.41
C TYR A 51 0.27 4.41 -3.23
N GLU A 52 -0.85 4.17 -3.92
CA GLU A 52 -2.08 4.96 -3.76
C GLU A 52 -2.58 4.94 -2.31
N ASN A 53 -2.57 3.77 -1.67
CA ASN A 53 -2.91 3.65 -0.25
C ASN A 53 -1.95 4.44 0.64
N ALA A 54 -0.64 4.38 0.37
CA ALA A 54 0.36 5.14 1.13
C ALA A 54 0.16 6.66 0.98
N VAL A 55 -0.11 7.13 -0.24
CA VAL A 55 -0.44 8.53 -0.53
C VAL A 55 -1.71 8.96 0.19
N PHE A 56 -2.76 8.13 0.16
CA PHE A 56 -4.02 8.40 0.86
C PHE A 56 -3.81 8.54 2.37
N LEU A 57 -3.07 7.62 3.00
CA LEU A 57 -2.78 7.65 4.44
C LEU A 57 -1.93 8.88 4.84
N ALA A 58 -1.00 9.30 3.97
CA ALA A 58 -0.21 10.50 4.18
C ALA A 58 -1.08 11.77 4.06
N ASN A 59 -1.92 11.85 3.03
CA ASN A 59 -2.82 12.98 2.82
C ASN A 59 -3.84 13.12 3.95
N GLN A 60 -4.38 12.01 4.46
CA GLN A 60 -5.26 12.03 5.62
C GLN A 60 -4.60 12.70 6.84
N ALA A 61 -3.32 12.39 7.10
CA ALA A 61 -2.58 12.99 8.20
C ALA A 61 -2.30 14.48 7.94
N ILE A 62 -1.95 14.85 6.71
CA ILE A 62 -1.71 16.26 6.34
C ILE A 62 -2.97 17.11 6.51
N GLU A 63 -4.12 16.62 6.04
CA GLU A 63 -5.37 17.36 6.14
C GLU A 63 -5.84 17.48 7.60
N ALA A 64 -5.62 16.45 8.42
CA ALA A 64 -5.86 16.54 9.85
C ALA A 64 -4.98 17.59 10.53
N ILE A 65 -3.69 17.64 10.16
CA ILE A 65 -2.75 18.64 10.69
C ILE A 65 -3.13 20.05 10.22
N ARG A 66 -3.55 20.20 8.96
CA ARG A 66 -4.02 21.47 8.41
C ARG A 66 -5.30 21.97 9.09
N ALA A 67 -6.13 21.08 9.59
CA ALA A 67 -7.35 21.44 10.31
C ALA A 67 -7.10 21.90 11.76
N ALA A 68 -5.92 21.62 12.31
CA ALA A 68 -5.57 21.95 13.70
C ALA A 68 -4.81 23.28 13.80
N ARG A 69 -4.93 23.95 14.95
CA ARG A 69 -4.17 25.19 15.22
C ARG A 69 -2.72 24.88 15.52
N SER A 70 -1.80 25.82 15.25
CA SER A 70 -0.37 25.61 15.49
C SER A 70 -0.03 25.17 16.92
N GLN A 71 -0.75 25.67 17.93
CA GLN A 71 -0.56 25.27 19.33
C GLN A 71 -1.00 23.82 19.60
N GLU A 72 -2.08 23.37 18.96
CA GLU A 72 -2.68 22.03 19.13
C GLU A 72 -1.88 20.95 18.39
N ILE A 73 -1.17 21.31 17.31
CA ILE A 73 -0.32 20.37 16.57
C ILE A 73 0.81 19.82 17.47
N GLY A 74 1.35 20.64 18.37
CA GLY A 74 2.55 20.31 19.16
C GLY A 74 3.81 20.22 18.30
N SER A 75 4.88 19.68 18.88
CA SER A 75 6.15 19.39 18.22
C SER A 75 6.73 18.10 18.79
N ASP A 76 7.68 17.48 18.08
CA ASP A 76 8.30 16.22 18.54
C ASP A 76 9.04 16.35 19.88
N LYS A 77 9.31 17.58 20.32
CA LYS A 77 9.95 17.90 21.61
C LYS A 77 8.94 18.05 22.74
N ASP A 78 7.65 18.20 22.43
CA ASP A 78 6.60 18.39 23.42
C ASP A 78 6.26 17.05 24.08
N LYS A 79 6.46 16.97 25.39
CA LYS A 79 6.17 15.77 26.20
C LYS A 79 4.70 15.70 26.64
N ALA A 80 3.87 16.65 26.22
CA ALA A 80 2.49 16.78 26.66
C ALA A 80 1.56 15.95 25.77
N GLY A 81 0.81 15.02 26.37
CA GLY A 81 -0.09 14.08 25.68
C GLY A 81 -1.41 14.66 25.18
N ASN A 82 -1.50 15.98 24.99
CA ASN A 82 -2.71 16.65 24.49
C ASN A 82 -2.42 17.40 23.18
N THR A 83 -1.65 16.78 22.30
CA THR A 83 -1.27 17.36 21.00
C THR A 83 -1.63 16.41 19.88
N LEU A 84 -1.86 16.94 18.68
CA LEU A 84 -2.18 16.11 17.53
C LEU A 84 -1.03 15.12 17.23
N ILE A 85 0.23 15.51 17.48
CA ILE A 85 1.38 14.61 17.36
C ILE A 85 1.36 13.46 18.38
N SER A 86 0.83 13.67 19.58
CA SER A 86 0.61 12.57 20.53
C SER A 86 -0.45 11.60 20.01
N ASP A 87 -1.52 12.10 19.39
CA ASP A 87 -2.59 11.26 18.83
C ASP A 87 -2.09 10.41 17.63
N PHE A 88 -1.17 10.95 16.83
CA PHE A 88 -0.52 10.22 15.74
C PHE A 88 0.48 9.15 16.22
N SER A 89 1.00 9.27 17.44
CA SER A 89 2.02 8.38 18.00
C SER A 89 1.48 7.41 19.06
N SER A 90 0.29 7.67 19.60
CA SER A 90 -0.42 6.82 20.55
C SER A 90 -1.02 5.60 19.85
N GLY A 91 -0.18 4.60 19.56
CA GLY A 91 -0.66 3.23 19.35
C GLY A 91 -1.15 2.56 20.65
N LYS A 92 -1.32 3.32 21.74
CA LYS A 92 -1.47 2.82 23.12
C LYS A 92 -2.77 3.21 23.82
N ASP A 93 -3.48 4.22 23.34
CA ASP A 93 -4.74 4.59 23.95
C ASP A 93 -5.87 3.80 23.29
N THR A 94 -5.97 2.53 23.69
CA THR A 94 -7.16 1.67 23.51
C THR A 94 -8.35 2.16 24.36
N TYR A 95 -8.35 3.45 24.73
CA TYR A 95 -9.32 4.13 25.57
C TYR A 95 -10.05 5.21 24.79
N ASP A 96 -10.43 4.91 23.55
CA ASP A 96 -11.74 5.33 23.11
C ASP A 96 -12.34 4.21 22.26
N GLN A 97 -13.54 3.75 22.64
CA GLN A 97 -14.33 2.86 21.78
C GLN A 97 -14.84 3.61 20.53
N ASN A 98 -14.47 4.90 20.40
CA ASN A 98 -14.56 5.68 19.19
C ASN A 98 -13.32 5.45 18.32
N TYR A 99 -13.57 4.93 17.13
CA TYR A 99 -12.63 4.73 16.02
C TYR A 99 -11.99 6.03 15.46
N ASP A 100 -11.84 7.09 16.26
CA ASP A 100 -11.43 8.43 15.80
C ASP A 100 -9.92 8.72 15.96
N GLY A 101 -9.16 7.79 16.55
CA GLY A 101 -7.71 7.93 16.71
C GLY A 101 -6.91 7.62 15.44
N PHE A 102 -5.85 8.39 15.16
CA PHE A 102 -4.92 8.12 14.06
C PHE A 102 -4.06 6.90 14.36
N THR A 103 -4.56 5.71 14.01
CA THR A 103 -3.79 4.47 14.21
C THR A 103 -2.48 4.53 13.40
N PRO A 104 -1.30 4.31 14.03
CA PRO A 104 -0.01 4.40 13.35
C PRO A 104 0.26 3.20 12.43
N SER A 105 -0.43 2.07 12.63
CA SER A 105 -0.31 0.89 11.78
C SER A 105 -1.67 0.48 11.26
N VAL A 106 -1.85 0.45 9.94
CA VAL A 106 -3.12 0.13 9.27
C VAL A 106 -2.91 -1.03 8.31
N GLU A 107 -3.76 -2.06 8.39
CA GLU A 107 -3.75 -3.17 7.45
C GLU A 107 -4.78 -2.94 6.33
N ILE A 108 -4.33 -2.93 5.08
CA ILE A 108 -5.19 -2.78 3.90
C ILE A 108 -4.86 -3.89 2.91
N GLY A 109 -5.82 -4.79 2.67
CA GLY A 109 -5.68 -5.87 1.68
C GLY A 109 -4.50 -6.81 1.96
N GLY A 110 -4.22 -7.08 3.25
CA GLY A 110 -3.13 -7.96 3.70
C GLY A 110 -1.74 -7.30 3.70
N VAL A 111 -1.65 -5.99 3.48
CA VAL A 111 -0.40 -5.21 3.58
C VAL A 111 -0.50 -4.29 4.80
N ILE A 112 0.54 -4.34 5.65
CA ILE A 112 0.65 -3.47 6.83
C ILE A 112 1.40 -2.20 6.45
N TYR A 113 0.74 -1.07 6.67
CA TYR A 113 1.27 0.28 6.47
C TYR A 113 1.57 0.90 7.83
N ASN A 114 2.79 1.35 8.06
CA ASN A 114 3.20 2.06 9.26
C ASN A 114 3.42 3.52 8.91
N ARG A 115 2.61 4.39 9.50
CA ARG A 115 2.69 5.84 9.37
C ARG A 115 3.42 6.42 10.57
N LYS A 116 4.37 7.30 10.29
CA LYS A 116 5.09 8.12 11.27
C LYS A 116 4.96 9.58 10.88
N VAL A 117 4.48 10.39 11.82
CA VAL A 117 4.44 11.85 11.68
C VAL A 117 5.54 12.43 12.56
N SER A 118 6.25 13.43 12.06
CA SER A 118 7.25 14.21 12.79
C SER A 118 7.02 15.69 12.54
N VAL A 119 7.03 16.50 13.60
CA VAL A 119 6.81 17.95 13.53
C VAL A 119 7.98 18.70 14.14
N GLU A 120 8.59 19.57 13.35
CA GLU A 120 9.73 20.40 13.71
C GLU A 120 9.35 21.88 13.65
N ASN A 121 9.64 22.64 14.72
CA ASN A 121 9.47 24.09 14.70
C ASN A 121 10.61 24.74 13.91
N VAL A 122 10.29 25.75 13.11
CA VAL A 122 11.26 26.51 12.33
C VAL A 122 11.52 27.85 13.00
N ASP A 123 12.72 28.00 13.55
CA ASP A 123 13.13 29.23 14.20
C ASP A 123 13.28 30.39 13.20
N SER A 124 12.92 31.59 13.64
CA SER A 124 13.16 32.82 12.89
C SER A 124 14.64 33.20 12.91
N MET A 125 15.11 33.84 11.84
CA MET A 125 16.42 34.50 11.85
C MET A 125 16.47 35.68 12.84
N ASN A 126 15.31 36.22 13.25
CA ASN A 126 15.20 37.23 14.28
C ASN A 126 14.63 36.60 15.56
N ALA A 127 15.42 36.59 16.63
CA ALA A 127 15.06 35.96 17.91
C ALA A 127 13.81 36.57 18.57
N ASP A 128 13.47 37.81 18.24
CA ASP A 128 12.31 38.51 18.80
C ASP A 128 10.98 38.17 18.10
N ILE A 129 11.03 37.43 16.98
CA ILE A 129 9.86 37.09 16.17
C ILE A 129 9.67 35.58 16.20
N ASN A 130 8.59 35.11 16.81
CA ASN A 130 8.14 33.74 16.62
C ASN A 130 7.42 33.65 15.26
N THR A 131 7.91 32.78 14.38
CA THR A 131 7.34 32.57 13.03
C THR A 131 6.04 31.78 13.08
N GLY A 132 5.79 31.01 14.15
CA GLY A 132 4.69 30.03 14.19
C GLY A 132 4.81 28.95 13.11
N LEU A 133 5.95 28.87 12.42
CA LEU A 133 6.17 27.99 11.28
C LEU A 133 6.63 26.62 11.75
N LYS A 134 5.99 25.59 11.24
CA LYS A 134 6.30 24.19 11.52
C LYS A 134 6.53 23.44 10.22
N VAL A 135 7.56 22.60 10.18
CA VAL A 135 7.76 21.59 9.14
C VAL A 135 7.16 20.28 9.62
N ILE A 136 6.29 19.72 8.80
CA ILE A 136 5.61 18.46 9.06
C ILE A 136 6.14 17.45 8.05
N ARG A 137 6.59 16.31 8.56
CA ARG A 137 7.02 15.15 7.78
C ARG A 137 6.10 13.99 8.08
N VAL A 138 5.51 13.41 7.04
CA VAL A 138 4.70 12.20 7.14
C VAL A 138 5.37 11.11 6.32
N ASN A 139 5.89 10.08 6.99
CA ASN A 139 6.48 8.91 6.37
C ASN A 139 5.50 7.74 6.50
N VAL A 140 5.17 7.10 5.38
CA VAL A 140 4.39 5.87 5.34
C VAL A 140 5.27 4.76 4.78
N SER A 141 5.49 3.73 5.58
CA SER A 141 6.29 2.57 5.21
C SER A 141 5.42 1.32 5.12
N TRP A 142 5.64 0.49 4.10
CA TRP A 142 4.95 -0.80 3.97
C TRP A 142 5.90 -1.86 3.44
N LYS A 143 5.65 -3.11 3.81
CA LYS A 143 6.40 -4.23 3.26
C LYS A 143 5.70 -4.73 2.01
N ALA A 144 6.34 -4.53 0.85
CA ALA A 144 5.99 -5.31 -0.33
C ALA A 144 6.41 -6.77 -0.06
N HIS A 145 5.52 -7.72 -0.37
CA HIS A 145 5.72 -9.14 -0.08
C HIS A 145 6.96 -9.75 -0.76
N GLU A 146 7.57 -9.03 -1.71
CA GLU A 146 8.63 -9.53 -2.59
C GLU A 146 10.05 -9.33 -2.03
N ASP A 147 10.35 -8.22 -1.32
CA ASP A 147 11.75 -7.81 -1.09
C ASP A 147 12.17 -7.68 0.38
N GLY A 148 11.27 -7.88 1.35
CA GLY A 148 11.55 -7.81 2.80
C GLY A 148 11.96 -6.43 3.34
N THR A 149 12.45 -5.55 2.46
CA THR A 149 12.78 -4.15 2.70
C THR A 149 11.49 -3.33 2.65
N PRO A 150 11.16 -2.57 3.70
CA PRO A 150 10.04 -1.65 3.67
C PRO A 150 10.24 -0.62 2.56
N ILE A 151 9.22 -0.42 1.73
CA ILE A 151 9.15 0.72 0.83
C ILE A 151 8.62 1.89 1.64
N GLU A 152 9.22 3.06 1.47
CA GLU A 152 8.82 4.28 2.16
C GLU A 152 8.29 5.32 1.19
N PHE A 153 7.28 6.06 1.62
CA PHE A 153 6.76 7.23 0.96
C PHE A 153 6.76 8.39 1.96
N GLU A 154 7.41 9.49 1.62
CA GLU A 154 7.49 10.67 2.47
C GLU A 154 6.79 11.86 1.80
N VAL A 155 5.98 12.56 2.59
CA VAL A 155 5.48 13.89 2.24
C VAL A 155 5.95 14.89 3.27
N VAL A 156 6.50 16.00 2.78
CA VAL A 156 6.95 17.13 3.61
C VAL A 156 6.09 18.34 3.28
N THR A 157 5.53 18.96 4.31
CA THR A 157 4.75 20.19 4.17
C THR A 157 5.11 21.17 5.27
N ALA A 158 4.74 22.43 5.06
CA ALA A 158 4.91 23.48 6.05
C ALA A 158 3.54 23.98 6.50
N HIS A 159 3.39 24.18 7.80
CA HIS A 159 2.21 24.79 8.40
C HIS A 159 2.62 26.06 9.12
N CYS A 160 1.90 27.13 8.89
CA CYS A 160 2.08 28.39 9.59
C CYS A 160 0.71 28.88 10.03
N ASP A 161 0.61 29.23 11.30
CA ASP A 161 -0.55 29.89 11.86
C ASP A 161 -0.04 31.06 12.72
N LEU A 162 -0.77 32.17 12.68
CA LEU A 162 -0.44 33.43 13.34
C LEU A 162 -0.96 33.50 14.80
N TRP A 163 -1.60 32.43 15.28
CA TRP A 163 -2.29 32.38 16.57
C TRP A 163 -1.85 31.19 17.44
#